data_AF-A0A800MRI7-F1
#
_entry.id   AF-A0A800MRI7-F1
#
_cell.length_a   1.000
_cell.length_b   1.000
_cell.length_c   1.000
_cell.angle_alpha   90.00
_cell.angle_beta   90.00
_cell.angle_gamma   90.00
#
_symmetry.space_group_name_H-M   'P 1'
#
loop_
_entity.id
_entity.type
_entity.pdbx_description
1 polymer ?
#
loop_
_entity_poly.entity_id
_entity_poly.type
_entity_poly.pdbx_seq_one_letter_code
_entity_poly.pdbx_strand_id
1 'polypeptide(L)'
;MIEVKGREQQTLVIRKQAEGEIIAEHDISVEKGKLIQNRNHTRDRSKGIEEFKQRLISSFEDQKQAAAYFDKISKEYPRYRRDQFAIIQQVVQKYPAFIDSVMTKCMTEKLVSANDFRDIAHHLYTSNQQPVQEIESLSAKPAKHSSIKASTRSLNTYTSILGGRA
;
A
#
# COMPACT_ATOMS: atom_id res chain seq x y z
N MET A 1 -9.14 -24.82 -38.31
CA MET A 1 -8.22 -24.34 -39.36
C MET A 1 -7.69 -23.00 -38.90
N ILE A 2 -6.42 -22.91 -38.50
CA ILE A 2 -5.79 -21.63 -38.12
C ILE A 2 -5.12 -21.13 -39.39
N GLU A 3 -5.64 -20.05 -39.96
CA GLU A 3 -5.10 -19.46 -41.18
C GLU A 3 -4.24 -18.25 -40.79
N VAL A 4 -2.96 -18.28 -41.15
CA VAL A 4 -2.04 -17.16 -40.97
C VAL A 4 -1.99 -16.39 -42.29
N LYS A 5 -2.75 -15.30 -42.40
CA LYS A 5 -2.67 -14.41 -43.57
C LYS A 5 -1.55 -13.39 -43.36
N GLY A 6 -0.38 -13.66 -43.94
CA GLY A 6 0.69 -12.68 -44.04
C GLY A 6 0.47 -11.76 -45.24
N ARG A 7 -0.11 -10.57 -45.02
CA ARG A 7 0.02 -9.43 -45.94
C ARG A 7 0.69 -8.30 -45.18
N GLU A 8 2.00 -8.18 -45.37
CA GLU A 8 2.85 -7.00 -45.09
C GLU A 8 2.81 -6.35 -43.70
N GLN A 9 2.06 -6.86 -42.73
CA GLN A 9 1.89 -6.20 -41.44
C GLN A 9 2.19 -7.18 -40.31
N GLN A 10 2.92 -6.66 -39.34
CA GLN A 10 3.61 -7.29 -38.22
C GLN A 10 2.67 -7.96 -37.21
N THR A 11 1.52 -8.52 -37.63
CA THR A 11 0.43 -8.88 -36.73
C THR A 11 -0.25 -10.18 -37.13
N LEU A 12 -0.31 -11.13 -36.20
CA LEU A 12 -0.98 -12.44 -36.28
C LEU A 12 -2.39 -12.31 -35.70
N VAL A 13 -3.39 -12.66 -36.50
CA VAL A 13 -4.81 -12.64 -36.10
C VAL A 13 -5.33 -14.08 -36.02
N ILE A 14 -5.89 -14.45 -34.87
CA ILE A 14 -6.46 -15.79 -34.61
C ILE A 14 -7.98 -15.72 -34.70
N ARG A 15 -8.59 -16.60 -35.51
CA ARG A 15 -10.05 -16.69 -35.73
C ARG A 15 -10.50 -18.15 -35.77
N LYS A 16 -11.79 -18.43 -35.48
CA LYS A 16 -12.36 -19.79 -35.56
C LYS A 16 -12.70 -20.21 -36.99
N GLN A 17 -13.11 -19.24 -37.82
CA GLN A 17 -13.51 -19.37 -39.22
C GLN A 17 -12.96 -18.15 -39.99
N ALA A 18 -12.74 -18.26 -41.30
CA ALA A 18 -12.07 -17.21 -42.09
C ALA A 18 -12.79 -15.84 -42.03
N GLU A 19 -14.11 -15.85 -42.00
CA GLU A 19 -14.99 -14.67 -41.87
C GLU A 19 -15.56 -14.50 -40.46
N GLY A 20 -15.08 -15.31 -39.50
CA GLY A 20 -15.54 -15.27 -38.12
C GLY A 20 -14.94 -14.12 -37.30
N GLU A 21 -15.46 -13.98 -36.08
CA GLU A 21 -14.98 -13.01 -35.10
C GLU A 21 -13.48 -13.20 -34.78
N ILE A 22 -12.79 -12.08 -34.53
CA ILE A 22 -11.40 -12.06 -34.13
C ILE A 22 -11.31 -12.52 -32.67
N ILE A 23 -10.62 -13.64 -32.44
CA ILE A 23 -10.42 -14.20 -31.10
C ILE A 23 -9.21 -13.55 -30.43
N ALA A 24 -8.14 -13.31 -31.18
CA ALA A 24 -6.94 -12.67 -30.65
C ALA A 24 -6.13 -12.01 -31.77
N GLU A 25 -5.38 -10.98 -31.40
CA GLU A 25 -4.47 -10.23 -32.25
C GLU A 25 -3.11 -10.10 -31.54
N HIS A 26 -2.03 -10.31 -32.29
CA HIS A 26 -0.68 -10.40 -31.74
C HIS A 26 0.34 -9.77 -32.66
N ASP A 27 1.20 -8.90 -32.15
CA ASP A 27 2.34 -8.43 -32.94
C ASP A 27 3.42 -9.53 -33.09
N ILE A 28 3.78 -9.83 -34.32
CA ILE A 28 4.85 -10.72 -34.73
C ILE A 28 6.18 -9.98 -34.52
N SER A 29 6.89 -10.33 -33.45
CA SER A 29 8.23 -9.79 -33.21
C SER A 29 9.25 -10.39 -34.19
N VAL A 30 10.19 -9.56 -34.63
CA VAL A 30 11.34 -9.95 -35.48
C VAL A 30 12.50 -10.50 -34.62
N GLU A 31 12.43 -10.36 -33.29
CA GLU A 31 13.48 -10.78 -32.38
C GLU A 31 13.46 -12.31 -32.15
N LYS A 32 14.60 -12.97 -32.33
CA LYS A 32 14.73 -14.42 -32.11
C LYS A 32 14.94 -14.72 -30.61
N GLY A 33 14.23 -15.72 -30.09
CA GLY A 33 14.47 -16.28 -28.75
C GLY A 33 13.79 -15.55 -27.58
N LYS A 34 12.94 -14.55 -27.83
CA LYS A 34 12.15 -13.89 -26.78
C LYS A 34 10.69 -14.35 -26.82
N LEU A 35 10.14 -14.70 -25.65
CA LEU A 35 8.72 -14.99 -25.47
C LEU A 35 7.93 -13.67 -25.43
N ILE A 36 7.28 -13.33 -26.54
CA ILE A 36 6.39 -12.17 -26.63
C ILE A 36 4.98 -12.64 -26.28
N GLN A 37 4.70 -12.74 -24.98
CA GLN A 37 3.37 -13.10 -24.48
C GLN A 37 2.64 -11.83 -24.03
N ASN A 38 1.43 -11.61 -24.55
CA ASN A 38 0.57 -10.55 -24.03
C ASN A 38 0.17 -10.89 -22.58
N ARG A 39 0.36 -9.94 -21.65
CA ARG A 39 0.09 -10.10 -20.20
C ARG A 39 -1.34 -10.56 -19.89
N ASN A 40 -2.28 -10.35 -20.80
CA ASN A 40 -3.67 -10.79 -20.65
C ASN A 40 -3.87 -12.29 -20.92
N HIS A 41 -2.89 -12.98 -21.52
CA HIS A 41 -2.94 -14.44 -21.74
C HIS A 41 -2.53 -15.25 -20.51
N THR A 42 -2.00 -14.58 -19.49
CA THR A 42 -1.81 -15.17 -18.17
C THR A 42 -3.13 -15.21 -17.42
N ARG A 43 -3.36 -16.30 -16.67
CA ARG A 43 -4.55 -16.56 -15.84
C ARG A 43 -5.12 -15.30 -15.20
N ASP A 44 -6.43 -15.09 -15.30
CA ASP A 44 -7.14 -13.97 -14.68
C ASP A 44 -6.94 -13.99 -13.15
N ARG A 45 -6.02 -13.16 -12.67
CA ARG A 45 -5.68 -13.05 -11.24
C ARG A 45 -6.75 -12.30 -10.45
N SER A 46 -7.70 -11.66 -11.13
CA SER A 46 -8.76 -10.85 -10.52
C SER A 46 -9.71 -11.72 -9.70
N LYS A 47 -10.07 -12.91 -10.21
CA LYS A 47 -10.96 -13.86 -9.52
C LYS A 47 -10.42 -14.26 -8.14
N GLY A 48 -9.12 -14.57 -8.06
CA GLY A 48 -8.48 -14.92 -6.79
C GLY A 48 -8.38 -13.75 -5.80
N ILE A 49 -8.35 -12.51 -6.27
CA ILE A 49 -8.35 -11.31 -5.41
C ILE A 49 -9.74 -11.07 -4.83
N GLU A 50 -10.80 -11.23 -5.62
CA GLU A 50 -12.18 -11.10 -5.13
C GLU A 50 -12.52 -12.20 -4.12
N GLU A 51 -12.13 -13.46 -4.37
CA GLU A 51 -12.26 -14.53 -3.39
C GLU A 51 -11.48 -14.26 -2.09
N PHE A 52 -10.31 -13.61 -2.21
CA PHE A 52 -9.51 -13.24 -1.05
C PHE A 52 -10.19 -12.13 -0.24
N LYS A 53 -10.75 -11.13 -0.93
CA LYS A 53 -11.56 -10.07 -0.32
C LYS A 53 -12.76 -10.65 0.42
N GLN A 54 -13.51 -11.57 -0.18
CA GLN A 54 -14.67 -12.20 0.46
C GLN A 54 -14.28 -12.94 1.74
N ARG A 55 -13.18 -13.71 1.71
CA ARG A 55 -12.66 -14.39 2.91
C ARG A 55 -12.29 -13.43 4.04
N LEU A 56 -11.69 -12.28 3.70
CA LEU A 56 -11.38 -11.25 4.68
C LEU A 56 -12.64 -10.63 5.27
N ILE A 57 -13.64 -10.30 4.44
CA ILE A 57 -14.92 -9.75 4.90
C ILE A 57 -15.59 -10.71 5.89
N SER A 58 -15.55 -12.02 5.64
CA SER A 58 -16.11 -13.03 6.55
C SER A 58 -15.40 -13.12 7.91
N SER A 59 -14.24 -12.50 8.07
CA SER A 59 -13.50 -12.48 9.33
C SER A 59 -13.96 -11.36 10.28
N PHE A 60 -14.79 -10.42 9.82
CA PHE A 60 -15.32 -9.31 10.61
C PHE A 60 -16.77 -9.57 11.01
N GLU A 61 -17.19 -8.99 12.13
CA GLU A 61 -18.56 -9.11 12.61
C GLU A 61 -19.53 -8.32 11.71
N ASP A 62 -19.20 -7.05 11.40
CA ASP A 62 -19.94 -6.26 10.41
C ASP A 62 -19.37 -6.43 9.00
N GLN A 63 -19.93 -7.40 8.29
CA GLN A 63 -19.56 -7.69 6.91
C GLN A 63 -19.89 -6.56 5.93
N LYS A 64 -20.94 -5.75 6.18
CA LYS A 64 -21.31 -4.64 5.29
C LYS A 64 -20.28 -3.52 5.42
N GLN A 65 -19.92 -3.20 6.65
CA GLN A 65 -18.90 -2.22 6.96
C GLN A 65 -17.54 -2.64 6.40
N ALA A 66 -17.14 -3.90 6.61
CA ALA A 66 -15.90 -4.44 6.07
C ALA A 66 -15.89 -4.41 4.53
N ALA A 67 -16.98 -4.80 3.86
CA ALA A 67 -17.07 -4.75 2.40
C ALA A 67 -16.84 -3.34 1.86
N ALA A 68 -17.49 -2.33 2.46
CA ALA A 68 -17.31 -0.93 2.07
C ALA A 68 -15.88 -0.45 2.30
N TYR A 69 -15.19 -0.92 3.34
CA TYR A 69 -13.79 -0.61 3.60
C TYR A 69 -12.86 -1.20 2.52
N PHE A 70 -12.98 -2.49 2.24
CA PHE A 70 -12.17 -3.16 1.22
C PHE A 70 -12.45 -2.65 -0.21
N ASP A 71 -13.66 -2.16 -0.47
CA ASP A 71 -13.98 -1.47 -1.72
C ASP A 71 -13.24 -0.13 -1.84
N LYS A 72 -13.13 0.64 -0.75
CA LYS A 72 -12.33 1.88 -0.75
C LYS A 72 -10.86 1.57 -1.02
N ILE A 73 -10.28 0.58 -0.33
CA ILE A 73 -8.90 0.12 -0.58
C ILE A 73 -8.72 -0.29 -2.04
N SER A 74 -9.69 -1.00 -2.60
CA SER A 74 -9.63 -1.46 -3.99
C SER A 74 -9.61 -0.33 -5.00
N LYS A 75 -10.35 0.75 -4.72
CA LYS A 75 -10.40 1.95 -5.56
C LYS A 75 -9.14 2.78 -5.44
N GLU A 76 -8.59 2.93 -4.24
CA GLU A 76 -7.44 3.78 -3.98
C GLU A 76 -6.12 3.13 -4.38
N TYR A 77 -6.00 1.81 -4.20
CA TYR A 77 -4.80 1.03 -4.54
C TYR A 77 -5.07 -0.10 -5.54
N PRO A 78 -5.56 0.14 -6.78
CA PRO A 78 -5.93 -0.91 -7.73
C PRO A 78 -4.80 -1.90 -8.06
N ARG A 79 -3.56 -1.39 -8.13
CA ARG A 79 -2.35 -2.19 -8.40
C ARG A 79 -1.91 -3.02 -7.21
N TYR A 80 -2.13 -2.54 -5.98
CA TYR A 80 -1.59 -3.12 -4.75
C TYR A 80 -2.66 -3.78 -3.88
N ARG A 81 -3.88 -3.99 -4.39
CA ARG A 81 -5.01 -4.58 -3.63
C ARG A 81 -4.62 -5.86 -2.89
N ARG A 82 -3.93 -6.77 -3.57
CA ARG A 82 -3.51 -8.06 -2.98
C ARG A 82 -2.58 -7.86 -1.79
N ASP A 83 -1.63 -6.95 -1.90
CA ASP A 83 -0.63 -6.71 -0.84
C ASP A 83 -1.29 -6.02 0.35
N GLN A 84 -2.17 -5.04 0.09
CA GLN A 84 -2.99 -4.38 1.12
C GLN A 84 -3.84 -5.41 1.88
N PHE A 85 -4.51 -6.31 1.17
CA PHE A 85 -5.31 -7.38 1.78
C PHE A 85 -4.45 -8.39 2.56
N ALA A 86 -3.25 -8.72 2.06
CA ALA A 86 -2.34 -9.62 2.74
C ALA A 86 -1.84 -9.05 4.08
N ILE A 87 -1.52 -7.75 4.13
CA ILE A 87 -1.14 -7.07 5.37
C ILE A 87 -2.32 -7.11 6.36
N ILE A 88 -3.53 -6.76 5.92
CA ILE A 88 -4.72 -6.79 6.79
C ILE A 88 -4.97 -8.22 7.31
N GLN A 89 -4.83 -9.24 6.47
CA GLN A 89 -4.95 -10.64 6.89
C GLN A 89 -3.97 -10.99 8.01
N GLN A 90 -2.71 -10.57 7.90
CA GLN A 90 -1.70 -10.81 8.94
C GLN A 90 -2.08 -10.12 10.25
N VAL A 91 -2.61 -8.89 10.17
CA VAL A 91 -3.07 -8.15 11.35
C VAL A 91 -4.25 -8.86 12.02
N VAL A 92 -5.22 -9.34 11.24
CA VAL A 92 -6.38 -10.09 11.74
C VAL A 92 -5.95 -11.37 12.45
N GLN A 93 -4.96 -12.09 11.90
CA GLN A 93 -4.40 -13.29 12.55
C GLN A 93 -3.65 -12.95 13.85
N LYS A 94 -3.00 -11.80 13.91
CA LYS A 94 -2.19 -11.38 15.07
C LYS A 94 -3.04 -10.82 16.22
N TYR A 95 -4.11 -10.09 15.90
CA TYR A 95 -4.92 -9.35 16.87
C TYR A 95 -6.44 -9.58 16.70
N PRO A 96 -6.92 -10.83 16.73
CA PRO A 96 -8.32 -11.16 16.40
C PRO A 96 -9.35 -10.45 17.29
N ALA A 97 -9.03 -10.21 18.56
CA ALA A 97 -9.95 -9.57 19.51
C ALA A 97 -10.20 -8.08 19.26
N PHE A 98 -9.33 -7.40 18.51
CA PHE A 98 -9.37 -5.94 18.33
C PHE A 98 -9.80 -5.53 16.93
N ILE A 99 -9.98 -6.47 15.99
CA ILE A 99 -10.16 -6.18 14.56
C ILE A 99 -11.37 -5.27 14.27
N ASP A 100 -12.50 -5.47 14.95
CA ASP A 100 -13.71 -4.68 14.72
C ASP A 100 -13.59 -3.27 15.28
N SER A 101 -12.89 -3.12 16.41
CA SER A 101 -12.55 -1.81 16.99
C SER A 101 -11.58 -1.04 16.08
N VAL A 102 -10.54 -1.73 15.56
CA VAL A 102 -9.61 -1.16 14.57
C VAL A 102 -10.35 -0.71 13.32
N MET A 103 -11.23 -1.55 12.77
CA MET A 103 -12.02 -1.26 11.58
C MET A 103 -12.89 -0.02 11.76
N THR A 104 -13.59 0.06 12.90
CA THR A 104 -14.43 1.21 13.24
C THR A 104 -13.61 2.48 13.31
N LYS A 105 -12.46 2.45 14.00
CA LYS A 105 -11.57 3.61 14.11
C LYS A 105 -10.98 4.03 12.76
N CYS A 106 -10.54 3.08 11.94
CA CYS A 106 -10.04 3.35 10.59
C CYS A 106 -11.11 4.03 9.72
N MET A 107 -12.37 3.64 9.86
CA MET A 107 -13.46 4.27 9.12
C MET A 107 -13.81 5.67 9.62
N THR A 108 -13.81 5.89 10.93
CA THR A 108 -14.03 7.21 11.53
C THR A 108 -12.96 8.20 11.09
N GLU A 109 -11.70 7.77 11.10
CA GLU A 109 -10.54 8.59 10.72
C GLU A 109 -10.28 8.61 9.20
N LYS A 110 -11.07 7.85 8.41
CA LYS A 110 -10.96 7.71 6.96
C LYS A 110 -9.58 7.21 6.48
N LEU A 111 -8.98 6.30 7.23
CA LEU A 111 -7.68 5.69 6.92
C LEU A 111 -7.85 4.46 6.04
N VAL A 112 -7.34 4.53 4.81
CA VAL A 112 -7.58 3.52 3.76
C VAL A 112 -6.32 2.68 3.46
N SER A 113 -5.22 2.88 4.18
CA SER A 113 -4.01 2.07 4.01
C SER A 113 -3.97 0.88 4.97
N ALA A 114 -3.49 -0.28 4.52
CA ALA A 114 -3.27 -1.43 5.38
C ALA A 114 -2.17 -1.20 6.43
N ASN A 115 -1.22 -0.29 6.15
CA ASN A 115 -0.21 0.09 7.13
C ASN A 115 -0.86 0.83 8.30
N ASP A 116 -1.76 1.79 8.01
CA ASP A 116 -2.49 2.51 9.05
C ASP A 116 -3.35 1.54 9.88
N PHE A 117 -3.99 0.58 9.22
CA PHE A 117 -4.75 -0.49 9.89
C PHE A 117 -3.88 -1.29 10.87
N ARG A 118 -2.66 -1.68 10.43
CA ARG A 118 -1.69 -2.37 11.29
C ARG A 118 -1.26 -1.51 12.47
N ASP A 119 -0.98 -0.25 12.23
CA ASP A 119 -0.44 0.66 13.24
C ASP A 119 -1.51 0.98 14.30
N ILE A 120 -2.78 1.13 13.89
CA ILE A 120 -3.92 1.24 14.82
C ILE A 120 -4.12 -0.05 15.62
N ALA A 121 -4.06 -1.21 14.98
CA ALA A 121 -4.17 -2.49 15.69
C ALA A 121 -3.06 -2.65 16.73
N HIS A 122 -1.82 -2.28 16.38
CA HIS A 122 -0.69 -2.30 17.29
C HIS A 122 -0.89 -1.32 18.46
N HIS A 123 -1.37 -0.10 18.19
CA HIS A 123 -1.65 0.90 19.20
C HIS A 123 -2.72 0.38 20.19
N LEU A 124 -3.86 -0.11 19.70
CA LEU A 124 -4.93 -0.64 20.56
C LEU A 124 -4.47 -1.83 21.39
N TYR A 125 -3.69 -2.74 20.80
CA TYR A 125 -3.11 -3.86 21.54
C TYR A 125 -2.19 -3.40 22.67
N THR A 126 -1.29 -2.46 22.39
CA THR A 126 -0.32 -1.94 23.37
C THR A 126 -1.02 -1.18 24.50
N SER A 127 -2.00 -0.34 24.16
CA SER A 127 -2.78 0.42 25.15
C SER A 127 -3.61 -0.47 26.09
N ASN A 128 -3.99 -1.67 25.66
CA ASN A 128 -4.69 -2.63 26.53
C ASN A 128 -3.73 -3.44 27.42
N GLN A 129 -2.46 -3.56 27.05
CA GLN A 129 -1.47 -4.34 27.82
C GLN A 129 -0.71 -3.51 28.85
N GLN A 130 -0.63 -2.19 28.68
CA GLN A 130 -0.05 -1.32 29.69
C GLN A 130 -1.17 -0.76 30.59
N PRO A 131 -1.02 -0.82 31.93
CA PRO A 131 -1.81 0.07 32.78
C PRO A 131 -1.55 1.49 32.26
N VAL A 132 -2.61 2.25 32.02
CA VAL A 132 -2.55 3.64 31.60
C VAL A 132 -1.60 4.37 32.55
N GLN A 133 -0.34 4.58 32.12
CA GLN A 133 0.44 5.66 32.67
C GLN A 133 -0.19 6.88 32.04
N GLU A 134 -0.99 7.60 32.83
CA GLU A 134 -1.37 8.97 32.53
C GLU A 134 -0.09 9.68 32.09
N ILE A 135 0.03 9.92 30.79
CA ILE A 135 0.99 10.88 30.30
C ILE A 135 0.43 12.18 30.85
N GLU A 136 1.00 12.65 31.97
CA GLU A 136 0.80 14.00 32.46
C GLU A 136 0.87 14.90 31.23
N SER A 137 -0.27 15.51 30.93
CA SER A 137 -0.42 16.40 29.80
C SER A 137 0.78 17.36 29.81
N LEU A 138 1.61 17.34 28.77
CA LEU A 138 2.67 18.33 28.57
C LEU A 138 2.10 19.71 28.23
N SER A 139 0.98 20.09 28.86
CA SER A 139 0.51 21.47 28.99
C SER A 139 1.42 22.24 29.96
N ALA A 140 2.73 22.06 29.82
CA ALA A 140 3.67 23.09 30.18
C ALA A 140 3.52 24.17 29.11
N LYS A 141 2.83 25.25 29.45
CA LYS A 141 2.95 26.54 28.76
C LYS A 141 4.42 26.70 28.37
N PRO A 142 4.76 27.05 27.11
CA PRO A 142 6.17 27.13 26.71
C PRO A 142 6.87 28.04 27.70
N ALA A 143 7.78 27.47 28.50
CA ALA A 143 8.60 28.23 29.41
C ALA A 143 9.31 29.26 28.53
N LYS A 144 8.94 30.53 28.71
CA LYS A 144 9.46 31.66 27.95
C LYS A 144 10.99 31.57 28.01
N HIS A 145 11.58 31.15 26.90
CA HIS A 145 13.02 31.00 26.69
C HIS A 145 13.67 30.01 27.66
N SER A 146 13.76 28.75 27.25
CA SER A 146 14.80 27.85 27.76
C SER A 146 16.13 28.60 27.70
N SER A 147 16.80 28.75 28.84
CA SER A 147 18.06 29.49 28.99
C SER A 147 19.24 28.73 28.39
N ILE A 148 19.07 28.27 27.14
CA ILE A 148 20.10 27.64 26.33
C ILE A 148 21.14 28.73 26.06
N LYS A 149 22.15 28.79 26.91
CA LYS A 149 23.35 29.58 26.66
C LYS A 149 24.18 28.81 25.65
N ALA A 150 24.11 29.23 24.39
CA ALA A 150 25.01 28.73 23.37
C ALA A 150 26.46 28.99 23.80
N SER A 151 27.34 28.00 23.63
CA SER A 151 28.76 28.15 23.91
C SER A 151 29.36 29.19 22.96
N THR A 152 29.67 30.38 23.48
CA THR A 152 30.36 31.41 22.71
C THR A 152 31.86 31.08 22.66
N ARG A 153 32.44 31.06 21.46
CA ARG A 153 33.90 30.94 21.31
C ARG A 153 34.55 32.29 21.56
N SER A 154 35.77 32.30 22.11
CA SER A 154 36.52 33.53 22.28
C SER A 154 36.85 34.14 20.92
N LEU A 155 36.77 35.47 20.85
CA LEU A 155 37.04 36.25 19.63
C LEU A 155 38.46 35.99 19.09
N ASN A 156 39.38 35.61 19.98
CA ASN A 156 40.75 35.22 19.66
C ASN A 156 40.86 34.04 18.67
N THR A 157 39.85 33.15 18.67
CA THR A 157 39.77 32.05 17.69
C THR A 157 39.72 32.61 16.26
N TYR A 158 38.95 33.68 16.03
CA TYR A 158 38.82 34.29 14.72
C TYR A 158 40.04 35.14 14.34
N THR A 159 40.64 35.85 15.30
CA THR A 159 41.84 36.66 15.04
C THR A 159 43.06 35.79 14.72
N SER A 160 43.18 34.60 15.33
CA SER A 160 44.25 33.65 15.04
C SER A 160 44.19 33.10 13.61
N ILE A 161 42.98 32.93 13.07
CA ILE A 161 42.75 32.45 11.69
C ILE A 161 43.01 33.58 10.69
N LEU A 162 42.67 34.82 11.03
CA LEU A 162 42.80 35.97 10.14
C LEU A 162 44.23 36.55 10.04
N GLY A 163 45.19 35.99 10.77
CA GLY A 163 46.63 36.18 10.52
C GLY A 163 47.14 37.63 10.59
N GLY A 164 46.40 38.53 11.25
CA GLY A 164 46.85 39.91 11.45
C GLY A 164 47.93 39.98 12.52
N ARG A 165 49.18 40.24 12.11
CA ARG A 165 50.22 40.72 13.05
C ARG A 165 49.83 42.14 13.50
N ALA A 166 50.04 42.40 14.79
CA ALA A 166 49.72 43.65 15.49
C ALA A 166 50.25 44.90 14.79
#